data_AF-A0A1I3SHZ9-F1
#
_entry.id   AF-A0A1I3SHZ9-F1
#
_cell.length_a   1.000
_cell.length_b   1.000
_cell.length_c   1.000
_cell.angle_alpha   90.00
_cell.angle_beta   90.00
_cell.angle_gamma   90.00
#
_symmetry.space_group_name_H-M   'P 1'
#
loop_
_entity.id
_entity.type
_entity.pdbx_description
1 polymer ?
#
loop_
_entity_poly.entity_id
_entity_poly.type
_entity_poly.pdbx_seq_one_letter_code
_entity_poly.pdbx_strand_id
1 'polypeptide(L)'
;MTSPRPLRLIPALAALHLRHEWILTLCLVIALAAVISPLLVLLGLKHGTIQTLRERLVEDPVFREIRPAQTREYKPEWFTDVASWPGIGFLTPTILPLSSVISMVREDAGKAELFDLIPTAPGDPLLLENGAIVPEDGAAVLTAEAARRLGVKAGEEVVARVTRSRGGRTENVEVRLKVAAVLDARAGSLARVYAPLSFVLDVEAYKEGYAAPARGWAGDTPEPFASFDGAVLVLPEPLFPIIRSGLVINTGFGRIADLTPEGARELLGFSPPPGLAIYNLLSPGTSLTASNLRAIEQKLRGYTRVLLPYVRDVVVKRGEEELRLVGLSLGEEEARLLGVPPTPWGGYAGRLPEGIPGVLWPAAQGVPAGETPSLRSQGVAELEFDLHVLGETALEHPVVPVELLGVLRTATQRAVAFDRGTGRFEMARGGYRGFRLYAQGIDDVPGLYHRLKGQGIEVIAEVEAIERIQVLDRGLTRLFWLIALLGLFGGTAVLVASLYAAVERRRRDLGVLRLLGFARRHVFFFPIAQGLMIAALGLAAGFGGYAALAATINHAFASELAPGEAFCVLPGPYVPVFCLTTLALAALASLAAAWRATCIDPAEVIREQ
;
A
#
# COMPACT_ATOMS: atom_id res chain seq x y z
N MET A 1 -59.70 -11.66 53.19
CA MET A 1 -59.57 -10.19 53.06
C MET A 1 -58.09 -9.85 52.94
N THR A 2 -57.59 -9.70 51.72
CA THR A 2 -56.18 -9.35 51.44
C THR A 2 -56.03 -7.84 51.57
N SER A 3 -55.23 -7.39 52.53
CA SER A 3 -54.88 -5.96 52.70
C SER A 3 -54.37 -5.39 51.38
N PRO A 4 -55.03 -4.38 50.78
CA PRO A 4 -54.54 -3.77 49.55
C PRO A 4 -53.19 -3.15 49.87
N ARG A 5 -52.11 -3.58 49.18
CA ARG A 5 -50.78 -2.95 49.31
C ARG A 5 -50.91 -1.51 48.80
N PRO A 6 -50.91 -0.48 49.67
CA PRO A 6 -51.26 0.89 49.27
C PRO A 6 -50.29 1.49 48.23
N LEU A 7 -49.05 0.99 48.19
CA LEU A 7 -48.06 1.31 47.16
C LEU A 7 -48.49 0.97 45.72
N ARG A 8 -49.33 -0.06 45.50
CA ARG A 8 -49.81 -0.42 44.16
C ARG A 8 -50.89 0.54 43.63
N LEU A 9 -51.52 1.32 44.50
CA LEU A 9 -52.57 2.27 44.12
C LEU A 9 -51.99 3.64 43.73
N ILE A 10 -50.74 3.94 44.09
CA ILE A 10 -50.10 5.24 43.81
C ILE A 10 -50.05 5.59 42.32
N PRO A 11 -49.64 4.68 41.40
CA PRO A 11 -49.60 5.00 39.97
C PRO A 11 -51.01 5.28 39.43
N ALA A 12 -52.02 4.52 39.85
CA ALA A 12 -53.40 4.73 39.43
C ALA A 12 -53.96 6.07 39.92
N LEU A 13 -53.64 6.45 41.17
CA LEU A 13 -53.99 7.76 41.72
C LEU A 13 -53.26 8.90 41.01
N ALA A 14 -51.98 8.74 40.70
CA ALA A 14 -51.21 9.72 39.92
C ALA A 14 -51.80 9.89 38.51
N ALA A 15 -52.17 8.80 37.83
CA ALA A 15 -52.82 8.86 36.52
C ALA A 15 -54.19 9.54 36.56
N LEU A 16 -55.02 9.22 37.55
CA LEU A 16 -56.32 9.88 37.77
C LEU A 16 -56.13 11.37 38.05
N HIS A 17 -55.10 11.74 38.80
CA HIS A 17 -54.76 13.12 39.10
C HIS A 17 -54.30 13.89 37.85
N LEU A 18 -53.40 13.31 37.05
CA LEU A 18 -52.98 13.87 35.76
C LEU A 18 -54.16 14.09 34.80
N ARG A 19 -55.15 13.18 34.83
CA ARG A 19 -56.38 13.31 34.05
C ARG A 19 -57.31 14.39 34.59
N HIS A 20 -57.38 14.57 35.91
CA HIS A 20 -58.19 15.63 36.51
C HIS A 20 -57.63 17.01 36.17
N GLU A 21 -56.30 17.18 36.24
CA GLU A 21 -55.60 18.40 35.85
C GLU A 21 -55.11 18.38 34.40
N TRP A 22 -55.95 17.90 33.46
CA TRP A 22 -55.53 17.63 32.08
C TRP A 22 -54.90 18.84 31.35
N ILE A 23 -55.31 20.08 31.66
CA ILE A 23 -54.74 21.29 31.03
C ILE A 23 -53.28 21.48 31.45
N LEU A 24 -52.99 21.34 32.75
CA LEU A 24 -51.61 21.44 33.27
C LEU A 24 -50.76 20.28 32.78
N THR A 25 -51.30 19.06 32.80
CA THR A 25 -50.65 17.88 32.23
C THR A 25 -50.31 18.07 30.76
N LEU A 26 -51.25 18.56 29.95
CA LEU A 26 -51.04 18.82 28.53
C LEU A 26 -49.97 19.89 28.31
N CYS A 27 -50.00 20.98 29.07
CA CYS A 27 -48.98 22.03 29.00
C CYS A 27 -47.57 21.49 29.30
N LEU A 28 -47.43 20.63 30.31
CA LEU A 28 -46.15 20.01 30.67
C LEU A 28 -45.66 19.01 29.63
N VAL A 29 -46.57 18.19 29.08
CA VAL A 29 -46.26 17.25 28.00
C VAL A 29 -45.81 18.01 26.75
N ILE A 30 -46.50 19.09 26.38
CA ILE A 30 -46.13 19.95 25.24
C ILE A 30 -44.78 20.64 25.50
N ALA A 31 -44.55 21.18 26.69
CA ALA A 31 -43.28 21.83 27.04
C ALA A 31 -42.11 20.85 26.95
N LEU A 32 -42.28 19.62 27.43
CA LEU A 32 -41.25 18.59 27.34
C LEU A 32 -41.05 18.13 25.88
N ALA A 33 -42.13 17.94 25.13
CA ALA A 33 -42.07 17.59 23.72
C ALA A 33 -41.40 18.68 22.87
N ALA A 34 -41.62 19.96 23.20
CA ALA A 34 -41.00 21.11 22.53
C ALA A 34 -39.49 21.21 22.76
N VAL A 35 -38.96 20.60 23.83
CA VAL A 35 -37.52 20.46 24.06
C VAL A 35 -36.97 19.21 23.37
N ILE A 36 -37.67 18.06 23.51
CA ILE A 36 -37.21 16.76 23.00
C ILE A 36 -37.22 16.73 21.47
N SER A 37 -38.32 17.15 20.83
CA SER A 37 -38.49 17.01 19.38
C SER A 37 -37.40 17.73 18.57
N PRO A 38 -37.08 19.01 18.81
CA PRO A 38 -36.00 19.69 18.08
C PRO A 38 -34.62 19.05 18.27
N LEU A 39 -34.34 18.50 19.46
CA LEU A 39 -33.07 17.80 19.72
C LEU A 39 -32.97 16.49 18.93
N LEU A 40 -34.06 15.72 18.87
CA LEU A 40 -34.13 14.50 18.06
C LEU A 40 -34.01 14.82 16.56
N VAL A 41 -34.67 15.89 16.10
CA VAL A 41 -34.58 16.36 14.71
C VAL A 41 -33.16 16.76 14.37
N LEU A 42 -32.50 17.55 15.23
CA LEU A 42 -31.11 17.97 14.99
C LEU A 42 -30.16 16.77 14.96
N LEU A 43 -30.34 15.80 15.87
CA LEU A 43 -29.55 14.57 15.89
C LEU A 43 -29.78 13.72 14.64
N GLY A 44 -31.04 13.64 14.20
CA GLY A 44 -31.45 12.92 13.00
C GLY A 44 -30.92 13.56 11.73
N LEU A 45 -30.95 14.89 11.64
CA LEU A 45 -30.36 15.66 10.55
C LEU A 45 -28.84 15.50 10.52
N LYS A 46 -28.17 15.61 11.66
CA LYS A 46 -26.73 15.39 11.78
C LYS A 46 -26.36 14.01 11.22
N HIS A 47 -27.01 12.95 11.70
CA HIS A 47 -26.68 11.60 11.26
C HIS A 47 -27.06 11.35 9.81
N GLY A 48 -28.26 11.74 9.37
CA GLY A 48 -28.70 11.49 8.00
C GLY A 48 -27.88 12.26 6.96
N THR A 49 -27.59 13.55 7.19
CA THR A 49 -26.75 14.35 6.27
C THR A 49 -25.30 13.85 6.23
N ILE A 50 -24.69 13.55 7.37
CA ILE A 50 -23.30 13.10 7.43
C ILE A 50 -23.17 11.67 6.91
N GLN A 51 -24.12 10.79 7.21
CA GLN A 51 -24.15 9.44 6.68
C GLN A 51 -24.31 9.47 5.16
N THR A 52 -25.21 10.29 4.61
CA THR A 52 -25.37 10.44 3.15
C THR A 52 -24.09 10.97 2.49
N LEU A 53 -23.47 12.02 3.05
CA LEU A 53 -22.21 12.56 2.52
C LEU A 53 -21.06 11.56 2.64
N ARG A 54 -21.01 10.81 3.75
CA ARG A 54 -19.96 9.83 4.01
C ARG A 54 -20.14 8.59 3.14
N GLU A 55 -21.35 8.07 2.99
CA GLU A 55 -21.66 6.93 2.12
C GLU A 55 -21.27 7.25 0.68
N ARG A 56 -21.65 8.42 0.16
CA ARG A 56 -21.24 8.85 -1.20
C ARG A 56 -19.73 8.94 -1.41
N LEU A 57 -18.95 9.22 -0.37
CA LEU A 57 -17.49 9.31 -0.44
C LEU A 57 -16.76 8.01 -0.08
N VAL A 58 -17.36 7.19 0.78
CA VAL A 58 -16.82 5.89 1.19
C VAL A 58 -17.06 4.85 0.10
N GLU A 59 -18.20 4.92 -0.58
CA GLU A 59 -18.56 4.03 -1.70
C GLU A 59 -17.64 4.20 -2.91
N ASP A 60 -16.97 5.34 -3.05
CA ASP A 60 -15.99 5.55 -4.11
C ASP A 60 -14.56 5.31 -3.58
N PRO A 61 -13.94 4.15 -3.90
CA PRO A 61 -12.58 3.84 -3.49
C PRO A 61 -11.54 4.87 -3.96
N VAL A 62 -11.84 5.71 -4.97
CA VAL A 62 -10.94 6.81 -5.39
C VAL A 62 -10.60 7.76 -4.25
N PHE A 63 -11.53 8.03 -3.32
CA PHE A 63 -11.25 8.91 -2.17
C PHE A 63 -10.35 8.26 -1.11
N ARG A 64 -10.16 6.95 -1.17
CA ARG A 64 -9.21 6.21 -0.33
C ARG A 64 -7.85 6.03 -0.99
N GLU A 65 -7.71 6.39 -2.28
CA GLU A 65 -6.47 6.22 -3.03
C GLU A 65 -5.44 7.31 -2.67
N ILE A 66 -4.21 6.86 -2.43
CA ILE A 66 -3.03 7.72 -2.28
C ILE A 66 -1.99 7.23 -3.29
N ARG A 67 -1.54 8.13 -4.16
CA ARG A 67 -0.55 7.84 -5.21
C ARG A 67 0.58 8.86 -5.22
N PRO A 68 1.80 8.50 -5.62
CA PRO A 68 2.92 9.44 -5.66
C PRO A 68 2.66 10.56 -6.69
N ALA A 69 3.03 11.79 -6.34
CA ALA A 69 2.95 12.94 -7.24
C ALA A 69 4.11 12.98 -8.25
N GLN A 70 5.22 12.34 -7.90
CA GLN A 70 6.45 12.30 -8.69
C GLN A 70 6.99 10.87 -8.80
N THR A 71 7.63 10.55 -9.93
CA THR A 71 8.31 9.28 -10.11
C THR A 71 9.62 9.27 -9.32
N ARG A 72 9.78 8.28 -8.44
CA ARG A 72 10.96 8.09 -7.58
C ARG A 72 11.23 6.60 -7.44
N GLU A 73 12.48 6.24 -7.14
CA GLU A 73 12.83 4.87 -6.77
C GLU A 73 12.44 4.52 -5.32
N TYR A 74 11.72 3.42 -5.15
CA TYR A 74 11.28 2.84 -3.88
C TYR A 74 11.85 1.42 -3.75
N LYS A 75 12.63 1.18 -2.71
CA LYS A 75 13.20 -0.16 -2.46
C LYS A 75 12.11 -1.14 -1.99
N PRO A 76 12.26 -2.46 -2.23
CA PRO A 76 11.29 -3.46 -1.76
C PRO A 76 11.01 -3.42 -0.25
N GLU A 77 12.03 -3.10 0.57
CA GLU A 77 11.88 -3.05 2.03
C GLU A 77 10.93 -1.93 2.47
N TRP A 78 10.86 -0.83 1.71
CA TRP A 78 9.94 0.28 1.99
C TRP A 78 8.48 -0.19 1.91
N PHE A 79 8.14 -1.05 0.95
CA PHE A 79 6.77 -1.59 0.83
C PHE A 79 6.42 -2.49 2.01
N THR A 80 7.40 -3.24 2.53
CA THR A 80 7.20 -4.10 3.70
C THR A 80 6.97 -3.28 4.96
N ASP A 81 7.74 -2.21 5.16
CA ASP A 81 7.54 -1.28 6.28
C ASP A 81 6.18 -0.58 6.17
N VAL A 82 5.88 0.01 5.01
CA VAL A 82 4.62 0.74 4.81
C VAL A 82 3.43 -0.17 5.00
N ALA A 83 3.43 -1.40 4.47
CA ALA A 83 2.32 -2.35 4.65
C ALA A 83 1.99 -2.67 6.13
N SER A 84 2.92 -2.42 7.06
CA SER A 84 2.69 -2.62 8.51
C SER A 84 1.98 -1.44 9.19
N TRP A 85 1.82 -0.30 8.52
CA TRP A 85 1.24 0.89 9.13
C TRP A 85 -0.26 0.74 9.38
N PRO A 86 -0.77 1.28 10.49
CA PRO A 86 -2.21 1.27 10.77
C PRO A 86 -2.97 2.10 9.73
N GLY A 87 -4.13 1.61 9.31
CA GLY A 87 -5.02 2.30 8.38
C GLY A 87 -4.74 2.05 6.88
N ILE A 88 -3.78 1.18 6.53
CA ILE A 88 -3.59 0.75 5.13
C ILE A 88 -4.50 -0.44 4.83
N GLY A 89 -5.30 -0.33 3.77
CA GLY A 89 -6.16 -1.39 3.27
C GLY A 89 -5.52 -2.18 2.12
N PHE A 90 -4.71 -1.52 1.28
CA PHE A 90 -4.07 -2.14 0.13
C PHE A 90 -2.82 -1.36 -0.30
N LEU A 91 -1.79 -2.07 -0.75
CA LEU A 91 -0.56 -1.49 -1.28
C LEU A 91 0.02 -2.39 -2.36
N THR A 92 0.30 -1.82 -3.54
CA THR A 92 1.09 -2.49 -4.58
C THR A 92 2.10 -1.51 -5.17
N PRO A 93 3.33 -1.95 -5.49
CA PRO A 93 4.26 -1.13 -6.26
C PRO A 93 3.77 -0.89 -7.69
N THR A 94 4.33 0.13 -8.34
CA THR A 94 4.13 0.44 -9.76
C THR A 94 5.45 0.63 -10.50
N ILE A 95 5.36 0.55 -11.83
CA ILE A 95 6.47 0.73 -12.76
C ILE A 95 6.56 2.17 -13.27
N LEU A 96 7.51 2.46 -14.17
CA LEU A 96 7.62 3.77 -14.84
C LEU A 96 6.31 4.13 -15.57
N PRO A 97 5.84 5.40 -15.48
CA PRO A 97 4.64 5.82 -16.20
C PRO A 97 4.69 5.57 -17.72
N LEU A 98 5.86 5.79 -18.35
CA LEU A 98 6.05 5.51 -19.78
C LEU A 98 6.02 4.01 -20.11
N SER A 99 6.43 3.17 -19.16
CA SER A 99 6.36 1.71 -19.29
C SER A 99 4.94 1.18 -19.03
N SER A 100 4.10 1.95 -18.34
CA SER A 100 2.71 1.63 -17.98
C SER A 100 1.69 1.81 -19.11
N VAL A 101 2.10 1.98 -20.37
CA VAL A 101 1.16 2.09 -21.51
C VAL A 101 1.32 0.90 -22.45
N ILE A 102 0.28 0.11 -22.65
CA ILE A 102 0.31 -1.02 -23.60
C ILE A 102 -0.67 -0.81 -24.74
N SER A 103 -0.37 -1.43 -25.88
CA SER A 103 -1.34 -1.52 -26.96
C SER A 103 -2.17 -2.78 -26.78
N MET A 104 -3.48 -2.70 -27.02
CA MET A 104 -4.34 -3.87 -27.06
C MET A 104 -5.15 -3.89 -28.35
N VAL A 105 -5.39 -5.10 -28.85
CA VAL A 105 -6.07 -5.37 -30.11
C VAL A 105 -7.05 -6.52 -29.87
N ARG A 106 -8.23 -6.45 -30.48
CA ARG A 106 -9.11 -7.62 -30.64
C ARG A 106 -8.69 -8.34 -31.92
N GLU A 107 -8.56 -9.66 -31.89
CA GLU A 107 -8.01 -10.45 -33.02
C GLU A 107 -8.73 -10.17 -34.36
N ASP A 108 -10.03 -9.86 -34.30
CA ASP A 108 -10.87 -9.52 -35.47
C ASP A 108 -10.90 -8.03 -35.85
N ALA A 109 -10.44 -7.14 -34.97
CA ALA A 109 -10.47 -5.70 -35.17
C ALA A 109 -9.03 -5.19 -35.29
N GLY A 110 -8.52 -5.04 -36.52
CA GLY A 110 -7.12 -4.72 -36.80
C GLY A 110 -6.61 -3.35 -36.30
N LYS A 111 -7.37 -2.63 -35.45
CA LYS A 111 -6.96 -1.35 -34.87
C LYS A 111 -6.47 -1.55 -33.44
N ALA A 112 -5.18 -1.28 -33.25
CA ALA A 112 -4.56 -1.19 -31.95
C ALA A 112 -4.99 0.08 -31.21
N GLU A 113 -5.40 -0.07 -29.96
CA GLU A 113 -5.65 1.05 -29.04
C GLU A 113 -4.68 1.02 -27.87
N LEU A 114 -4.43 2.19 -27.25
CA LEU A 114 -3.51 2.34 -26.13
C LEU A 114 -4.28 2.45 -24.83
N PHE A 115 -3.81 1.74 -23.80
CA PHE A 115 -4.41 1.71 -22.48
C PHE A 115 -3.35 1.83 -21.39
N ASP A 116 -3.73 2.45 -20.28
CA ASP A 116 -2.91 2.44 -19.07
C ASP A 116 -2.94 1.04 -18.45
N LEU A 117 -1.78 0.45 -18.28
CA LEU A 117 -1.55 -0.80 -17.57
C LEU A 117 -1.24 -0.51 -16.11
N ILE A 118 -2.14 -0.93 -15.23
CA ILE A 118 -2.07 -0.69 -13.79
C ILE A 118 -1.87 -2.03 -13.07
N PRO A 119 -0.89 -2.14 -12.16
CA PRO A 119 -0.73 -3.36 -11.37
C PRO A 119 -1.85 -3.48 -10.33
N THR A 120 -2.26 -4.72 -10.09
CA THR A 120 -3.17 -5.10 -9.01
C THR A 120 -2.62 -6.31 -8.26
N ALA A 121 -3.16 -6.51 -7.05
CA ALA A 121 -2.77 -7.57 -6.14
C ALA A 121 -3.98 -7.99 -5.28
N PRO A 122 -3.91 -9.12 -4.55
CA PRO A 122 -4.97 -9.54 -3.65
C PRO A 122 -5.36 -8.42 -2.67
N GLY A 123 -6.68 -8.23 -2.46
CA GLY A 123 -7.21 -7.20 -1.57
C GLY A 123 -7.42 -5.82 -2.21
N ASP A 124 -7.28 -5.67 -3.52
CA ASP A 124 -7.52 -4.41 -4.23
C ASP A 124 -8.98 -3.94 -4.11
N PRO A 125 -9.26 -2.87 -3.33
CA PRO A 125 -10.63 -2.44 -3.07
C PRO A 125 -11.32 -1.92 -4.33
N LEU A 126 -10.58 -1.30 -5.26
CA LEU A 126 -11.16 -0.79 -6.50
C LEU A 126 -11.76 -1.90 -7.35
N LEU A 127 -11.12 -3.07 -7.40
CA LEU A 127 -11.63 -4.21 -8.17
C LEU A 127 -12.77 -4.90 -7.42
N LEU A 128 -12.53 -5.25 -6.16
CA LEU A 128 -13.45 -6.07 -5.36
C LEU A 128 -14.79 -5.37 -5.11
N GLU A 129 -14.77 -4.05 -4.86
CA GLU A 129 -15.99 -3.28 -4.61
C GLU A 129 -16.75 -2.95 -5.92
N ASN A 130 -16.14 -3.14 -7.09
CA ASN A 130 -16.75 -2.87 -8.40
C ASN A 130 -17.04 -4.14 -9.21
N GLY A 131 -17.32 -5.24 -8.51
CA GLY A 131 -17.83 -6.49 -9.09
C GLY A 131 -16.80 -7.31 -9.85
N ALA A 132 -15.50 -7.02 -9.68
CA ALA A 132 -14.42 -7.77 -10.29
C ALA A 132 -13.66 -8.62 -9.26
N ILE A 133 -12.93 -9.60 -9.79
CA ILE A 133 -11.95 -10.40 -9.06
C ILE A 133 -10.55 -9.93 -9.42
N VAL A 134 -9.59 -10.12 -8.52
CA VAL A 134 -8.18 -9.87 -8.84
C VAL A 134 -7.74 -10.88 -9.90
N PRO A 135 -7.21 -10.45 -11.06
CA PRO A 135 -6.79 -11.35 -12.13
C PRO A 135 -5.56 -12.16 -11.73
N GLU A 136 -5.47 -13.39 -12.24
CA GLU A 136 -4.27 -14.24 -12.19
C GLU A 136 -3.36 -13.97 -13.40
N ASP A 137 -2.18 -14.60 -13.45
CA ASP A 137 -1.28 -14.45 -14.60
C ASP A 137 -1.94 -14.96 -15.89
N GLY A 138 -1.81 -14.19 -16.97
CA GLY A 138 -2.52 -14.45 -18.23
C GLY A 138 -3.96 -13.91 -18.28
N ALA A 139 -4.44 -13.24 -17.23
CA ALA A 139 -5.72 -12.55 -17.23
C ALA A 139 -5.58 -11.06 -16.90
N ALA A 140 -6.59 -10.27 -17.24
CA ALA A 140 -6.67 -8.85 -16.92
C ALA A 140 -8.12 -8.42 -16.62
N VAL A 141 -8.27 -7.37 -15.83
CA VAL A 141 -9.55 -6.70 -15.58
C VAL A 141 -9.57 -5.37 -16.33
N LEU A 142 -10.66 -5.08 -17.03
CA LEU A 142 -10.80 -3.86 -17.83
C LEU A 142 -11.75 -2.88 -17.17
N THR A 143 -11.50 -1.57 -17.31
CA THR A 143 -12.53 -0.58 -17.04
C THR A 143 -13.66 -0.68 -18.07
N ALA A 144 -14.86 -0.21 -17.72
CA ALA A 144 -15.98 -0.13 -18.67
C ALA A 144 -15.60 0.60 -19.97
N GLU A 145 -14.81 1.68 -19.86
CA GLU A 145 -14.33 2.44 -21.01
C GLU A 145 -13.34 1.63 -21.87
N ALA A 146 -12.41 0.88 -21.25
CA ALA A 146 -11.49 0.03 -21.98
C ALA A 146 -12.22 -1.10 -22.73
N ALA A 147 -13.17 -1.77 -22.06
CA ALA A 147 -13.98 -2.81 -22.65
C ALA A 147 -14.86 -2.28 -23.81
N ARG A 148 -15.43 -1.08 -23.67
CA ARG A 148 -16.22 -0.40 -24.71
C ARG A 148 -15.38 -0.09 -25.95
N ARG A 149 -14.17 0.44 -25.77
CA ARG A 149 -13.24 0.78 -26.86
C ARG A 149 -12.74 -0.46 -27.59
N LEU A 150 -12.38 -1.50 -26.86
CA LEU A 150 -11.96 -2.79 -27.42
C LEU A 150 -13.14 -3.59 -28.01
N GLY A 151 -14.36 -3.27 -27.61
CA GLY A 151 -15.56 -4.01 -28.00
C GLY A 151 -15.55 -5.45 -27.48
N VAL A 152 -15.17 -5.64 -26.21
CA VAL A 152 -15.06 -6.96 -25.56
C VAL A 152 -15.85 -7.05 -24.26
N LYS A 153 -16.12 -8.27 -23.81
CA LYS A 153 -16.82 -8.58 -22.56
C LYS A 153 -15.98 -9.48 -21.65
N ALA A 154 -16.41 -9.60 -20.39
CA ALA A 154 -15.81 -10.56 -19.47
C ALA A 154 -15.90 -11.99 -20.03
N GLY A 155 -14.80 -12.74 -19.92
CA GLY A 155 -14.62 -14.09 -20.44
C GLY A 155 -13.97 -14.17 -21.82
N GLU A 156 -13.93 -13.07 -22.59
CA GLU A 156 -13.30 -13.03 -23.92
C GLU A 156 -11.78 -12.85 -23.84
N GLU A 157 -11.09 -13.08 -24.96
CA GLU A 157 -9.64 -12.89 -25.07
C GLU A 157 -9.29 -11.61 -25.83
N VAL A 158 -8.18 -11.00 -25.43
CA VAL A 158 -7.60 -9.81 -26.05
C VAL A 158 -6.11 -9.99 -26.20
N VAL A 159 -5.54 -9.41 -27.26
CA VAL A 159 -4.10 -9.45 -27.50
C VAL A 159 -3.48 -8.15 -27.01
N ALA A 160 -2.66 -8.24 -25.96
CA ALA A 160 -1.80 -7.14 -25.56
C ALA A 160 -0.49 -7.19 -26.37
N ARG A 161 -0.13 -6.06 -26.96
CA ARG A 161 1.09 -5.86 -27.74
C ARG A 161 1.99 -4.90 -26.98
N VAL A 162 3.18 -5.38 -26.62
CA VAL A 162 4.22 -4.60 -25.95
C VAL A 162 5.29 -4.26 -26.99
N THR A 163 5.60 -2.98 -27.12
CA THR A 163 6.51 -2.47 -28.16
C THR A 163 7.71 -1.78 -27.53
N ARG A 164 8.90 -1.97 -28.10
CA ARG A 164 10.15 -1.27 -27.73
C ARG A 164 10.94 -0.82 -28.96
N SER A 165 11.90 0.08 -28.78
CA SER A 165 12.84 0.49 -29.82
C SER A 165 14.26 0.08 -29.43
N ARG A 166 14.95 -0.68 -30.28
CA ARG A 166 16.32 -1.16 -30.05
C ARG A 166 17.15 -1.01 -31.33
N GLY A 167 18.27 -0.29 -31.24
CA GLY A 167 19.16 -0.06 -32.40
C GLY A 167 18.46 0.61 -33.59
N GLY A 168 17.46 1.46 -33.33
CA GLY A 168 16.65 2.12 -34.37
C GLY A 168 15.56 1.23 -35.01
N ARG A 169 15.39 -0.01 -34.54
CA ARG A 169 14.33 -0.93 -35.00
C ARG A 169 13.27 -1.09 -33.92
N THR A 170 12.01 -1.09 -34.33
CA THR A 170 10.88 -1.40 -33.45
C THR A 170 10.72 -2.92 -33.33
N GLU A 171 10.67 -3.41 -32.10
CA GLU A 171 10.39 -4.81 -31.77
C GLU A 171 9.09 -4.85 -30.97
N ASN A 172 8.29 -5.91 -31.16
CA ASN A 172 7.10 -6.14 -30.36
C ASN A 172 6.97 -7.60 -29.94
N VAL A 173 6.26 -7.81 -28.83
CA VAL A 173 5.77 -9.11 -28.38
C VAL A 173 4.27 -9.02 -28.19
N GLU A 174 3.58 -10.12 -28.45
CA GLU A 174 2.14 -10.25 -28.27
C GLU A 174 1.84 -11.30 -27.21
N VAL A 175 0.86 -11.01 -26.36
CA VAL A 175 0.42 -11.87 -25.28
C VAL A 175 -1.10 -11.88 -25.24
N ARG A 176 -1.68 -13.06 -25.19
CA ARG A 176 -3.12 -13.24 -25.03
C ARG A 176 -3.47 -13.09 -23.55
N LEU A 177 -4.44 -12.23 -23.26
CA LEU A 177 -4.97 -12.02 -21.94
C LEU A 177 -6.46 -12.35 -21.94
N LYS A 178 -6.90 -13.16 -20.99
CA LYS A 178 -8.32 -13.37 -20.73
C LYS A 178 -8.89 -12.19 -19.96
N VAL A 179 -10.00 -11.63 -20.41
CA VAL A 179 -10.74 -10.58 -19.68
C VAL A 179 -11.44 -11.25 -18.50
N ALA A 180 -10.84 -11.18 -17.30
CA ALA A 180 -11.39 -11.80 -16.09
C ALA A 180 -12.73 -11.15 -15.68
N ALA A 181 -12.79 -9.82 -15.75
CA ALA A 181 -13.97 -9.03 -15.46
C ALA A 181 -13.90 -7.67 -16.16
N VAL A 182 -15.06 -7.01 -16.27
CA VAL A 182 -15.17 -5.60 -16.66
C VAL A 182 -15.75 -4.86 -15.46
N LEU A 183 -15.05 -3.82 -15.00
CA LEU A 183 -15.47 -3.02 -13.86
C LEU A 183 -16.75 -2.24 -14.16
N ASP A 184 -17.54 -1.99 -13.13
CA ASP A 184 -18.67 -1.05 -13.18
C ASP A 184 -18.20 0.33 -13.67
N ALA A 185 -19.06 1.06 -14.39
CA ALA A 185 -18.75 2.39 -14.91
C ALA A 185 -18.39 3.40 -13.80
N ARG A 186 -18.86 3.17 -12.56
CA ARG A 186 -18.51 3.97 -11.39
C ARG A 186 -17.04 3.87 -10.99
N ALA A 187 -16.33 2.80 -11.38
CA ALA A 187 -14.92 2.61 -11.02
C ALA A 187 -13.97 3.62 -11.69
N GLY A 188 -14.42 4.28 -12.76
CA GLY A 188 -13.67 5.36 -13.41
C GLY A 188 -13.96 5.49 -14.90
N SER A 189 -13.72 6.70 -15.42
CA SER A 189 -13.96 7.05 -16.83
C SER A 189 -12.77 6.78 -17.76
N LEU A 190 -11.58 6.52 -17.20
CA LEU A 190 -10.36 6.30 -17.97
C LEU A 190 -10.28 4.85 -18.48
N ALA A 191 -9.71 4.69 -19.67
CA ALA A 191 -9.51 3.38 -20.28
C ALA A 191 -8.25 2.72 -19.68
N ARG A 192 -8.45 1.78 -18.75
CA ARG A 192 -7.36 1.13 -17.99
C ARG A 192 -7.50 -0.39 -18.00
N VAL A 193 -6.35 -1.03 -17.84
CA VAL A 193 -6.16 -2.47 -17.79
C VAL A 193 -5.46 -2.80 -16.47
N TYR A 194 -6.13 -3.55 -15.62
CA TYR A 194 -5.56 -4.04 -14.36
C TYR A 194 -5.02 -5.44 -14.56
N ALA A 195 -3.75 -5.66 -14.24
CA ALA A 195 -3.06 -6.93 -14.40
C ALA A 195 -2.17 -7.25 -13.20
N PRO A 196 -1.79 -8.53 -12.98
CA PRO A 196 -0.88 -8.90 -11.90
C PRO A 196 0.44 -8.14 -11.99
N LEU A 197 1.02 -7.79 -10.83
CA LEU A 197 2.31 -7.10 -10.76
C LEU A 197 3.41 -7.80 -11.58
N SER A 198 3.45 -9.14 -11.59
CA SER A 198 4.42 -9.92 -12.38
C SER A 198 4.36 -9.57 -13.86
N PHE A 199 3.15 -9.50 -14.44
CA PHE A 199 2.95 -9.11 -15.84
C PHE A 199 3.40 -7.69 -16.10
N VAL A 200 3.05 -6.75 -15.21
CA VAL A 200 3.41 -5.35 -15.35
C VAL A 200 4.94 -5.16 -15.30
N LEU A 201 5.64 -5.90 -14.43
CA LEU A 201 7.10 -5.88 -14.35
C LEU A 201 7.76 -6.48 -15.60
N ASP A 202 7.22 -7.57 -16.15
CA ASP A 202 7.76 -8.15 -17.39
C ASP A 202 7.61 -7.18 -18.57
N VAL A 203 6.50 -6.42 -18.62
CA VAL A 203 6.26 -5.37 -19.62
C VAL A 203 7.31 -4.26 -19.52
N GLU A 204 7.59 -3.77 -18.30
CA GLU A 204 8.65 -2.78 -18.08
C GLU A 204 10.03 -3.33 -18.48
N ALA A 205 10.39 -4.51 -17.98
CA ALA A 205 11.67 -5.14 -18.27
C ALA A 205 11.89 -5.30 -19.79
N TYR A 206 10.88 -5.77 -20.53
CA TYR A 206 10.96 -5.89 -21.98
C TYR A 206 11.19 -4.53 -22.66
N LYS A 207 10.46 -3.50 -22.25
CA LYS A 207 10.59 -2.14 -22.80
C LYS A 207 11.96 -1.53 -22.53
N GLU A 208 12.58 -1.87 -21.39
CA GLU A 208 13.94 -1.47 -21.04
C GLU A 208 15.02 -2.29 -21.77
N GLY A 209 14.64 -3.34 -22.50
CA GLY A 209 15.55 -4.17 -23.32
C GLY A 209 15.89 -5.53 -22.72
N TYR A 210 15.43 -5.82 -21.50
CA TYR A 210 15.65 -7.09 -20.82
C TYR A 210 14.75 -8.20 -21.37
N ALA A 211 15.15 -9.45 -21.17
CA ALA A 211 14.36 -10.63 -21.44
C ALA A 211 13.34 -10.86 -20.31
N ALA A 212 12.19 -11.45 -20.65
CA ALA A 212 11.24 -11.99 -19.68
C ALA A 212 11.11 -13.51 -19.90
N PRO A 213 12.00 -14.33 -19.28
CA PRO A 213 12.08 -15.76 -19.57
C PRO A 213 10.77 -16.52 -19.28
N ALA A 214 10.05 -16.15 -18.22
CA ALA A 214 8.75 -16.74 -17.87
C ALA A 214 7.70 -16.59 -18.98
N ARG A 215 7.86 -15.61 -19.87
CA ARG A 215 6.98 -15.36 -21.03
C ARG A 215 7.63 -15.71 -22.37
N GLY A 216 8.87 -16.19 -22.37
CA GLY A 216 9.64 -16.45 -23.59
C GLY A 216 10.01 -15.18 -24.38
N TRP A 217 10.00 -14.00 -23.76
CA TRP A 217 10.33 -12.75 -24.45
C TRP A 217 11.84 -12.55 -24.53
N ALA A 218 12.34 -12.43 -25.76
CA ALA A 218 13.77 -12.23 -26.01
C ALA A 218 14.24 -10.82 -25.61
N GLY A 219 15.43 -10.74 -25.03
CA GLY A 219 16.08 -9.50 -24.60
C GLY A 219 17.42 -9.81 -23.96
N ASP A 220 18.02 -8.81 -23.32
CA ASP A 220 19.22 -9.03 -22.50
C ASP A 220 18.86 -9.92 -21.31
N THR A 221 19.65 -10.96 -21.04
CA THR A 221 19.33 -11.94 -20.00
C THR A 221 19.29 -11.29 -18.61
N PRO A 222 18.46 -11.81 -17.68
CA PRO A 222 18.57 -11.47 -16.26
C PRO A 222 19.89 -11.91 -15.66
N GLU A 223 20.60 -12.85 -16.29
CA GLU A 223 21.98 -13.16 -15.95
C GLU A 223 22.88 -12.00 -16.37
N PRO A 224 23.72 -11.47 -15.46
CA PRO A 224 24.65 -10.42 -15.79
C PRO A 224 25.65 -10.95 -16.81
N PHE A 225 25.80 -10.21 -17.91
CA PHE A 225 26.84 -10.54 -18.89
C PHE A 225 28.21 -10.13 -18.36
N ALA A 226 29.24 -10.94 -18.65
CA ALA A 226 30.61 -10.58 -18.34
C ALA A 226 31.10 -9.47 -19.28
N SER A 227 31.56 -8.35 -18.71
CA SER A 227 32.17 -7.25 -19.44
C SER A 227 33.65 -7.08 -19.13
N PHE A 228 34.44 -6.57 -20.07
CA PHE A 228 35.91 -6.48 -19.95
C PHE A 228 36.44 -5.12 -20.43
N ASP A 229 37.63 -4.73 -19.94
CA ASP A 229 38.31 -3.49 -20.35
C ASP A 229 39.30 -3.71 -21.50
N GLY A 230 39.77 -4.94 -21.64
CA GLY A 230 40.69 -5.33 -22.69
C GLY A 230 40.95 -6.83 -22.69
N ALA A 231 41.90 -7.24 -23.52
CA ALA A 231 42.41 -8.60 -23.54
C ALA A 231 43.92 -8.60 -23.83
N VAL A 232 44.65 -9.47 -23.15
CA VAL A 232 46.04 -9.77 -23.46
C VAL A 232 46.07 -10.90 -24.49
N LEU A 233 46.69 -10.63 -25.63
CA LEU A 233 46.93 -11.62 -26.68
C LEU A 233 48.38 -12.10 -26.60
N VAL A 234 48.57 -13.40 -26.41
CA VAL A 234 49.88 -14.06 -26.35
C VAL A 234 50.04 -15.01 -27.52
N LEU A 235 51.16 -14.93 -28.21
CA LEU A 235 51.48 -15.72 -29.41
C LEU A 235 52.93 -16.24 -29.35
N PRO A 236 53.23 -17.42 -29.92
CA PRO A 236 54.61 -17.91 -30.06
C PRO A 236 55.49 -16.98 -30.91
N GLU A 237 54.89 -16.34 -31.92
CA GLU A 237 55.59 -15.46 -32.87
C GLU A 237 54.84 -14.13 -33.00
N PRO A 238 55.56 -13.02 -33.28
CA PRO A 238 54.94 -11.72 -33.47
C PRO A 238 54.05 -11.67 -34.71
N LEU A 239 52.94 -10.95 -34.64
CA LEU A 239 52.02 -10.80 -35.77
C LEU A 239 52.64 -9.95 -36.88
N PHE A 240 52.38 -10.35 -38.13
CA PHE A 240 52.61 -9.47 -39.26
C PHE A 240 51.81 -8.16 -39.11
N PRO A 241 52.37 -7.00 -39.52
CA PRO A 241 51.73 -5.70 -39.33
C PRO A 241 50.29 -5.63 -39.86
N ILE A 242 50.01 -6.26 -41.01
CA ILE A 242 48.68 -6.28 -41.62
C ILE A 242 47.63 -7.01 -40.75
N ILE A 243 48.02 -8.13 -40.13
CA ILE A 243 47.14 -8.89 -39.24
C ILE A 243 46.93 -8.11 -37.95
N ARG A 244 48.01 -7.53 -37.40
CA ARG A 244 47.98 -6.69 -36.20
C ARG A 244 47.00 -5.52 -36.35
N SER A 245 47.08 -4.75 -37.44
CA SER A 245 46.13 -3.66 -37.72
C SER A 245 44.71 -4.17 -37.98
N GLY A 246 44.58 -5.36 -38.57
CA GLY A 246 43.28 -6.00 -38.81
C GLY A 246 42.51 -6.32 -37.52
N LEU A 247 43.19 -6.56 -36.40
CA LEU A 247 42.53 -6.96 -35.14
C LEU A 247 41.65 -5.88 -34.51
N VAL A 248 41.83 -4.61 -34.82
CA VAL A 248 40.99 -3.51 -34.28
C VAL A 248 39.83 -3.14 -35.21
N ILE A 249 39.81 -3.63 -36.45
CA ILE A 249 38.77 -3.29 -37.43
C ILE A 249 37.53 -4.15 -37.22
N ASN A 250 36.37 -3.57 -36.94
CA ASN A 250 35.08 -4.29 -36.78
C ASN A 250 35.08 -5.37 -35.67
N THR A 251 35.93 -5.23 -34.65
CA THR A 251 35.98 -6.17 -33.51
C THR A 251 35.52 -5.54 -32.20
N GLY A 252 35.40 -4.21 -32.16
CA GLY A 252 35.09 -3.43 -30.96
C GLY A 252 36.31 -3.06 -30.11
N PHE A 253 37.53 -3.47 -30.51
CA PHE A 253 38.76 -3.01 -29.88
C PHE A 253 39.26 -1.72 -30.54
N GLY A 254 39.61 -0.71 -29.74
CA GLY A 254 40.09 0.57 -30.25
C GLY A 254 41.58 0.61 -30.58
N ARG A 255 42.41 -0.19 -29.89
CA ARG A 255 43.87 -0.16 -30.05
C ARG A 255 44.51 -1.52 -29.74
N ILE A 256 45.63 -1.79 -30.41
CA ILE A 256 46.57 -2.85 -30.09
C ILE A 256 47.96 -2.25 -29.80
N ALA A 257 48.60 -2.65 -28.69
CA ALA A 257 49.93 -2.21 -28.30
C ALA A 257 50.78 -3.42 -27.87
N ASP A 258 52.11 -3.31 -27.96
CA ASP A 258 53.00 -4.29 -27.34
C ASP A 258 52.90 -4.17 -25.81
N LEU A 259 52.94 -5.30 -25.11
CA LEU A 259 52.81 -5.35 -23.65
C LEU A 259 54.10 -5.93 -23.05
N THR A 260 54.67 -5.24 -22.06
CA THR A 260 55.86 -5.72 -21.36
C THR A 260 55.53 -6.88 -20.42
N PRO A 261 56.49 -7.74 -20.05
CA PRO A 261 56.27 -8.81 -19.08
C PRO A 261 55.75 -8.31 -17.72
N GLU A 262 56.17 -7.12 -17.30
CA GLU A 262 55.70 -6.47 -16.07
C GLU A 262 54.24 -6.01 -16.22
N GLY A 263 53.88 -5.42 -17.35
CA GLY A 263 52.50 -5.03 -17.65
C GLY A 263 51.56 -6.25 -17.77
N ALA A 264 52.08 -7.37 -18.29
CA ALA A 264 51.34 -8.63 -18.30
C ALA A 264 51.12 -9.17 -16.87
N ARG A 265 52.13 -9.09 -15.99
CA ARG A 265 51.98 -9.45 -14.57
C ARG A 265 50.97 -8.59 -13.85
N GLU A 266 50.93 -7.30 -14.14
CA GLU A 266 49.94 -6.39 -13.56
C GLU A 266 48.51 -6.76 -13.96
N LEU A 267 48.28 -7.17 -15.21
CA LEU A 267 46.93 -7.48 -15.70
C LEU A 267 46.49 -8.92 -15.40
N LEU A 268 47.42 -9.88 -15.45
CA LEU A 268 47.13 -11.32 -15.39
C LEU A 268 47.57 -11.96 -14.06
N GLY A 269 48.29 -11.25 -13.20
CA GLY A 269 48.89 -11.80 -11.98
C GLY A 269 50.18 -12.59 -12.18
N PHE A 270 50.58 -12.85 -13.44
CA PHE A 270 51.84 -13.54 -13.79
C PHE A 270 52.43 -13.01 -15.09
N SER A 271 53.73 -13.23 -15.30
CA SER A 271 54.40 -12.92 -16.56
C SER A 271 54.45 -14.15 -17.46
N PRO A 272 53.99 -14.08 -18.72
CA PRO A 272 54.18 -15.17 -19.67
C PRO A 272 55.66 -15.51 -19.89
N PRO A 273 55.99 -16.74 -20.30
CA PRO A 273 57.36 -17.18 -20.55
C PRO A 273 58.11 -16.26 -21.54
N PRO A 274 59.43 -16.10 -21.38
CA PRO A 274 60.24 -15.32 -22.30
C PRO A 274 60.20 -15.92 -23.71
N GLY A 275 60.23 -15.06 -24.73
CA GLY A 275 60.21 -15.47 -26.14
C GLY A 275 58.83 -15.47 -26.80
N LEU A 276 57.74 -15.26 -26.03
CA LEU A 276 56.40 -15.06 -26.58
C LEU A 276 56.16 -13.59 -26.94
N ALA A 277 55.41 -13.36 -28.02
CA ALA A 277 54.91 -12.04 -28.38
C ALA A 277 53.64 -11.73 -27.57
N ILE A 278 53.62 -10.60 -26.86
CA ILE A 278 52.53 -10.20 -25.96
C ILE A 278 51.97 -8.85 -26.43
N TYR A 279 50.67 -8.81 -26.68
CA TYR A 279 49.96 -7.61 -27.09
C TYR A 279 48.82 -7.30 -26.12
N ASN A 280 48.59 -6.02 -25.88
CA ASN A 280 47.41 -5.53 -25.19
C ASN A 280 46.39 -5.00 -26.22
N LEU A 281 45.23 -5.65 -26.28
CA LEU A 281 44.05 -5.21 -27.02
C LEU A 281 43.14 -4.43 -26.06
N LEU A 282 42.98 -3.13 -26.29
CA LEU A 282 42.23 -2.25 -25.38
C LEU A 282 41.19 -1.40 -26.12
N SER A 283 40.09 -1.10 -25.44
CA SER A 283 39.05 -0.21 -25.96
C SER A 283 38.68 0.83 -24.92
N PRO A 284 39.35 2.00 -24.89
CA PRO A 284 39.11 3.00 -23.86
C PRO A 284 37.67 3.50 -23.94
N GLY A 285 36.95 3.48 -22.81
CA GLY A 285 35.60 4.01 -22.71
C GLY A 285 34.49 3.12 -23.30
N THR A 286 34.79 1.87 -23.69
CA THR A 286 33.77 0.90 -24.14
C THR A 286 33.90 -0.42 -23.41
N SER A 287 32.77 -0.99 -22.99
CA SER A 287 32.71 -2.30 -22.36
C SER A 287 32.79 -3.39 -23.43
N LEU A 288 33.80 -4.25 -23.36
CA LEU A 288 33.94 -5.40 -24.25
C LEU A 288 33.14 -6.59 -23.72
N THR A 289 32.61 -7.40 -24.62
CA THR A 289 31.79 -8.58 -24.28
C THR A 289 32.34 -9.83 -24.95
N ALA A 290 31.75 -11.00 -24.63
CA ALA A 290 32.11 -12.27 -25.27
C ALA A 290 32.03 -12.24 -26.81
N SER A 291 31.14 -11.44 -27.41
CA SER A 291 31.08 -11.31 -28.88
C SER A 291 32.28 -10.57 -29.46
N ASN A 292 32.86 -9.60 -28.73
CA ASN A 292 34.06 -8.90 -29.16
C ASN A 292 35.28 -9.83 -29.13
N LEU A 293 35.43 -10.62 -28.08
CA LEU A 293 36.51 -11.62 -27.96
C LEU A 293 36.38 -12.70 -29.06
N ARG A 294 35.16 -13.18 -29.34
CA ARG A 294 34.90 -14.10 -30.46
C ARG A 294 35.30 -13.51 -31.81
N ALA A 295 35.14 -12.20 -32.01
CA ALA A 295 35.56 -11.55 -33.26
C ALA A 295 37.09 -11.58 -33.43
N ILE A 296 37.87 -11.43 -32.34
CA ILE A 296 39.32 -11.61 -32.37
C ILE A 296 39.70 -13.06 -32.66
N GLU A 297 39.06 -14.00 -31.96
CA GLU A 297 39.28 -15.44 -32.18
C GLU A 297 39.02 -15.84 -33.63
N GLN A 298 37.97 -15.31 -34.25
CA GLN A 298 37.64 -15.58 -35.65
C GLN A 298 38.70 -15.06 -36.61
N LYS A 299 39.32 -13.90 -36.32
CA LYS A 299 40.37 -13.29 -37.15
C LYS A 299 41.72 -13.97 -37.00
N LEU A 300 41.97 -14.58 -35.84
CA LEU A 300 43.19 -15.30 -35.55
C LEU A 300 43.08 -16.81 -35.84
N ARG A 301 42.01 -17.28 -36.49
CA ARG A 301 41.88 -18.68 -36.89
C ARG A 301 43.13 -19.16 -37.64
N GLY A 302 43.67 -20.30 -37.21
CA GLY A 302 44.91 -20.89 -37.73
C GLY A 302 46.19 -20.48 -36.97
N TYR A 303 46.14 -19.50 -36.07
CA TYR A 303 47.27 -19.15 -35.21
C TYR A 303 47.20 -19.89 -33.86
N THR A 304 48.32 -20.44 -33.39
CA THR A 304 48.45 -20.85 -31.99
C THR A 304 48.53 -19.59 -31.13
N ARG A 305 47.61 -19.43 -30.18
CA ARG A 305 47.40 -18.18 -29.45
C ARG A 305 46.73 -18.41 -28.11
N VAL A 306 46.86 -17.45 -27.21
CA VAL A 306 46.05 -17.36 -26.00
C VAL A 306 45.50 -15.94 -25.88
N LEU A 307 44.19 -15.82 -25.71
CA LEU A 307 43.49 -14.54 -25.55
C LEU A 307 42.88 -14.47 -24.14
N LEU A 308 43.45 -13.63 -23.29
CA LEU A 308 43.05 -13.50 -21.89
C LEU A 308 42.35 -12.16 -21.67
N PRO A 309 41.02 -12.12 -21.54
CA PRO A 309 40.33 -10.89 -21.17
C PRO A 309 40.77 -10.43 -19.77
N TYR A 310 40.70 -9.13 -19.50
CA TYR A 310 40.98 -8.60 -18.17
C TYR A 310 40.02 -7.47 -17.79
N VAL A 311 39.97 -7.21 -16.50
CA VAL A 311 39.16 -6.16 -15.88
C VAL A 311 40.07 -5.28 -15.03
N ARG A 312 39.78 -3.98 -15.00
CA ARG A 312 40.44 -3.00 -14.13
C ARG A 312 39.43 -2.39 -13.16
N ASP A 313 39.95 -1.79 -12.09
CA ASP A 313 39.20 -0.93 -11.17
C ASP A 313 38.00 -1.59 -10.47
N VAL A 314 37.97 -2.93 -10.39
CA VAL A 314 37.01 -3.67 -9.56
C VAL A 314 37.59 -3.80 -8.15
N VAL A 315 36.90 -3.20 -7.19
CA VAL A 315 37.24 -3.27 -5.77
C VAL A 315 36.45 -4.40 -5.12
N VAL A 316 37.18 -5.34 -4.49
CA VAL A 316 36.61 -6.43 -3.71
C VAL A 316 37.19 -6.38 -2.30
N LYS A 317 36.37 -6.68 -1.30
CA LYS A 317 36.72 -6.65 0.12
C LYS A 317 36.36 -7.96 0.80
N ARG A 318 37.21 -8.39 1.74
CA ARG A 318 36.91 -9.44 2.71
C ARG A 318 36.89 -8.80 4.10
N GLY A 319 35.70 -8.67 4.70
CA GLY A 319 35.55 -7.79 5.87
C GLY A 319 35.87 -6.35 5.47
N GLU A 320 36.82 -5.70 6.17
CA GLU A 320 37.27 -4.33 5.88
C GLU A 320 38.50 -4.27 4.96
N GLU A 321 39.17 -5.41 4.71
CA GLU A 321 40.40 -5.47 3.92
C GLU A 321 40.10 -5.55 2.41
N GLU A 322 40.79 -4.73 1.61
CA GLU A 322 40.73 -4.81 0.16
C GLU A 322 41.52 -6.01 -0.36
N LEU A 323 40.86 -6.83 -1.17
CA LEU A 323 41.39 -8.05 -1.74
C LEU A 323 41.43 -7.91 -3.26
N ARG A 324 42.63 -7.95 -3.83
CA ARG A 324 42.80 -8.00 -5.28
C ARG A 324 42.58 -9.42 -5.79
N LEU A 325 41.75 -9.56 -6.82
CA LEU A 325 41.48 -10.84 -7.48
C LEU A 325 42.16 -10.90 -8.85
N VAL A 326 42.56 -12.10 -9.25
CA VAL A 326 43.14 -12.39 -10.58
C VAL A 326 42.15 -13.25 -11.36
N GLY A 327 41.71 -12.77 -12.53
CA GLY A 327 40.74 -13.48 -13.37
C GLY A 327 41.44 -14.31 -14.44
N LEU A 328 41.40 -15.64 -14.31
CA LEU A 328 42.00 -16.56 -15.27
C LEU A 328 41.05 -17.73 -15.55
N SER A 329 40.87 -18.05 -16.83
CA SER A 329 40.15 -19.25 -17.28
C SER A 329 40.98 -19.88 -18.40
N LEU A 330 41.77 -20.89 -18.04
CA LEU A 330 42.79 -21.54 -18.86
C LEU A 330 42.46 -23.02 -19.05
N GLY A 331 42.29 -23.45 -20.30
CA GLY A 331 42.26 -24.86 -20.65
C GLY A 331 43.67 -25.45 -20.66
N GLU A 332 43.77 -26.75 -20.94
CA GLU A 332 45.05 -27.46 -20.92
C GLU A 332 46.05 -26.93 -21.96
N GLU A 333 45.57 -26.53 -23.15
CA GLU A 333 46.42 -26.03 -24.22
C GLU A 333 46.95 -24.63 -23.92
N GLU A 334 46.09 -23.71 -23.45
CA GLU A 334 46.50 -22.36 -23.10
C GLU A 334 47.46 -22.37 -21.91
N ALA A 335 47.16 -23.18 -20.89
CA ALA A 335 48.00 -23.36 -19.72
C ALA A 335 49.41 -23.85 -20.09
N ARG A 336 49.50 -24.83 -21.01
CA ARG A 336 50.79 -25.36 -21.49
C ARG A 336 51.62 -24.29 -22.22
N LEU A 337 51.00 -23.46 -23.06
CA LEU A 337 51.70 -22.38 -23.76
C LEU A 337 52.22 -21.31 -22.80
N LEU A 338 51.46 -21.03 -21.75
CA LEU A 338 51.78 -20.02 -20.75
C LEU A 338 52.66 -20.55 -19.60
N GLY A 339 52.96 -21.85 -19.56
CA GLY A 339 53.78 -22.45 -18.50
C GLY A 339 53.15 -22.38 -17.10
N VAL A 340 51.82 -22.34 -17.02
CA VAL A 340 51.04 -22.28 -15.77
C VAL A 340 50.10 -23.50 -15.69
N PRO A 341 49.64 -23.91 -14.49
CA PRO A 341 48.66 -25.00 -14.40
C PRO A 341 47.30 -24.60 -15.00
N PRO A 342 46.53 -25.54 -15.59
CA PRO A 342 45.18 -25.27 -16.06
C PRO A 342 44.26 -24.95 -14.88
N THR A 343 43.23 -24.14 -15.12
CA THR A 343 42.28 -23.77 -14.07
C THR A 343 41.24 -24.88 -13.87
N PRO A 344 40.79 -25.15 -12.63
CA PRO A 344 39.82 -26.22 -12.35
C PRO A 344 38.47 -26.07 -13.09
N TRP A 345 38.10 -24.83 -13.43
CA TRP A 345 36.89 -24.50 -14.20
C TRP A 345 37.10 -24.46 -15.72
N GLY A 346 38.30 -24.81 -16.20
CA GLY A 346 38.64 -24.86 -17.63
C GLY A 346 38.87 -23.50 -18.28
N GLY A 347 38.94 -23.51 -19.62
CA GLY A 347 39.17 -22.33 -20.45
C GLY A 347 37.98 -21.36 -20.51
N TYR A 348 38.22 -20.16 -21.03
CA TYR A 348 37.19 -19.13 -21.18
C TYR A 348 35.97 -19.64 -21.98
N ALA A 349 34.80 -19.65 -21.34
CA ALA A 349 33.54 -20.12 -21.91
C ALA A 349 32.57 -18.97 -22.25
N GLY A 350 32.88 -17.75 -21.81
CA GLY A 350 32.06 -16.55 -22.03
C GLY A 350 30.83 -16.43 -21.14
N ARG A 351 30.62 -17.39 -20.24
CA ARG A 351 29.60 -17.38 -19.18
C ARG A 351 30.19 -18.01 -17.92
N LEU A 352 29.71 -17.58 -16.76
CA LEU A 352 30.08 -18.20 -15.49
C LEU A 352 29.60 -19.66 -15.45
N PRO A 353 30.38 -20.57 -14.86
CA PRO A 353 29.89 -21.90 -14.50
C PRO A 353 28.68 -21.83 -13.57
N GLU A 354 27.83 -22.87 -13.59
CA GLU A 354 26.66 -22.93 -12.71
C GLU A 354 27.07 -23.18 -11.24
N GLY A 355 26.39 -22.51 -10.31
CA GLY A 355 26.64 -22.62 -8.87
C GLY A 355 27.66 -21.59 -8.36
N ILE A 356 28.03 -21.74 -7.08
CA ILE A 356 28.98 -20.84 -6.41
C ILE A 356 30.32 -20.86 -7.16
N PRO A 357 30.86 -19.71 -7.60
CA PRO A 357 32.10 -19.68 -8.36
C PRO A 357 33.28 -20.24 -7.56
N GLY A 358 34.11 -21.04 -8.23
CA GLY A 358 35.35 -21.56 -7.66
C GLY A 358 36.42 -20.48 -7.49
N VAL A 359 37.29 -20.65 -6.49
CA VAL A 359 38.50 -19.84 -6.30
C VAL A 359 39.69 -20.73 -5.96
N LEU A 360 40.86 -20.39 -6.50
CA LEU A 360 42.14 -20.90 -6.02
C LEU A 360 42.76 -19.87 -5.09
N TRP A 361 43.03 -20.26 -3.85
CA TRP A 361 43.52 -19.34 -2.83
C TRP A 361 45.05 -19.35 -2.74
N PRO A 362 45.73 -18.21 -2.49
CA PRO A 362 47.19 -18.22 -2.36
C PRO A 362 47.65 -19.12 -1.21
N ALA A 363 48.56 -20.06 -1.48
CA ALA A 363 49.07 -21.01 -0.48
C ALA A 363 49.66 -20.29 0.76
N ALA A 364 50.25 -19.11 0.55
CA ALA A 364 50.83 -18.28 1.61
C ALA A 364 49.79 -17.72 2.62
N GLN A 365 48.50 -17.71 2.28
CA GLN A 365 47.44 -17.12 3.10
C GLN A 365 46.62 -18.16 3.90
N GLY A 366 46.79 -19.47 3.63
CA GLY A 366 46.32 -20.55 4.51
C GLY A 366 44.81 -20.73 4.65
N VAL A 367 44.00 -20.46 3.62
CA VAL A 367 42.56 -20.75 3.63
C VAL A 367 42.30 -22.22 3.23
N PRO A 368 41.67 -23.05 4.07
CA PRO A 368 41.40 -24.45 3.77
C PRO A 368 40.48 -24.69 2.55
N ALA A 369 40.79 -25.72 1.77
CA ALA A 369 39.92 -26.17 0.68
C ALA A 369 38.54 -26.61 1.21
N GLY A 370 37.48 -26.24 0.50
CA GLY A 370 36.09 -26.50 0.88
C GLY A 370 35.41 -25.38 1.69
N GLU A 371 36.14 -24.35 2.13
CA GLU A 371 35.52 -23.15 2.71
C GLU A 371 34.79 -22.32 1.65
N THR A 372 33.75 -21.60 2.10
CA THR A 372 33.01 -20.64 1.28
C THR A 372 33.14 -19.22 1.82
N PRO A 373 34.25 -18.50 1.53
CA PRO A 373 34.41 -17.12 1.98
C PRO A 373 33.39 -16.19 1.31
N SER A 374 32.73 -15.35 2.12
CA SER A 374 31.92 -14.23 1.64
C SER A 374 32.81 -13.02 1.34
N LEU A 375 32.59 -12.41 0.19
CA LEU A 375 33.28 -11.21 -0.29
C LEU A 375 32.25 -10.14 -0.65
N ARG A 376 32.69 -8.88 -0.60
CA ARG A 376 31.90 -7.71 -0.99
C ARG A 376 32.56 -6.99 -2.16
N SER A 377 31.83 -6.73 -3.24
CA SER A 377 32.30 -5.89 -4.34
C SER A 377 31.57 -4.55 -4.34
N GLN A 378 32.31 -3.48 -4.60
CA GLN A 378 31.75 -2.13 -4.73
C GLN A 378 31.32 -1.88 -6.18
N GLY A 379 30.05 -1.51 -6.37
CA GLY A 379 29.48 -1.16 -7.67
C GLY A 379 28.28 -0.21 -7.54
N VAL A 380 27.30 -0.33 -8.44
CA VAL A 380 26.03 0.44 -8.36
C VAL A 380 25.27 0.12 -7.07
N ALA A 381 25.32 -1.13 -6.65
CA ALA A 381 24.91 -1.60 -5.33
C ALA A 381 26.07 -2.39 -4.72
N GLU A 382 26.14 -2.44 -3.39
CA GLU A 382 27.08 -3.34 -2.71
C GLU A 382 26.65 -4.79 -3.00
N LEU A 383 27.55 -5.56 -3.61
CA LEU A 383 27.31 -6.94 -4.01
C LEU A 383 28.07 -7.85 -3.06
N GLU A 384 27.35 -8.54 -2.18
CA GLU A 384 27.91 -9.61 -1.35
C GLU A 384 27.73 -10.95 -2.04
N PHE A 385 28.81 -11.72 -2.18
CA PHE A 385 28.81 -13.01 -2.88
C PHE A 385 29.77 -14.00 -2.24
N ASP A 386 29.48 -15.29 -2.40
CA ASP A 386 30.30 -16.36 -1.86
C ASP A 386 31.18 -16.96 -2.96
N LEU A 387 32.38 -17.40 -2.60
CA LEU A 387 33.26 -18.20 -3.44
C LEU A 387 33.45 -19.58 -2.84
N HIS A 388 33.73 -20.60 -3.64
CA HIS A 388 34.06 -21.94 -3.15
C HIS A 388 35.54 -22.23 -3.37
N VAL A 389 36.30 -22.46 -2.29
CA VAL A 389 37.75 -22.71 -2.37
C VAL A 389 38.00 -24.11 -2.92
N LEU A 390 38.47 -24.18 -4.17
CA LEU A 390 38.73 -25.44 -4.88
C LEU A 390 40.15 -25.98 -4.65
N GLY A 391 41.08 -25.13 -4.22
CA GLY A 391 42.47 -25.50 -4.01
C GLY A 391 43.36 -24.28 -3.84
N GLU A 392 44.67 -24.50 -3.95
CA GLU A 392 45.69 -23.48 -3.74
C GLU A 392 46.32 -23.02 -5.07
N THR A 393 46.82 -21.78 -5.08
CA THR A 393 47.61 -21.21 -6.18
C THR A 393 48.98 -20.71 -5.68
N ALA A 394 49.97 -20.77 -6.56
CA ALA A 394 51.29 -20.17 -6.33
C ALA A 394 51.31 -18.66 -6.63
N LEU A 395 50.24 -18.09 -7.19
CA LEU A 395 50.12 -16.66 -7.45
C LEU A 395 49.90 -15.88 -6.15
N GLU A 396 50.30 -14.61 -6.15
CA GLU A 396 50.23 -13.73 -4.98
C GLU A 396 48.79 -13.42 -4.53
N HIS A 397 47.82 -13.58 -5.41
CA HIS A 397 46.44 -13.13 -5.25
C HIS A 397 45.46 -14.25 -5.61
N PRO A 398 44.26 -14.32 -4.99
CA PRO A 398 43.28 -15.35 -5.32
C PRO A 398 42.89 -15.33 -6.79
N VAL A 399 42.85 -16.52 -7.38
CA VAL A 399 42.50 -16.72 -8.79
C VAL A 399 41.06 -17.16 -8.89
N VAL A 400 40.28 -16.46 -9.70
CA VAL A 400 38.86 -16.72 -9.98
C VAL A 400 38.64 -16.86 -11.48
N PRO A 401 37.52 -17.43 -11.94
CA PRO A 401 37.13 -17.38 -13.34
C PRO A 401 37.14 -15.93 -13.84
N VAL A 402 37.71 -15.69 -15.02
CA VAL A 402 37.73 -14.33 -15.59
C VAL A 402 36.31 -13.82 -15.88
N GLU A 403 35.38 -14.74 -16.13
CA GLU A 403 33.95 -14.45 -16.25
C GLU A 403 33.37 -13.84 -14.97
N LEU A 404 33.85 -14.22 -13.77
CA LEU A 404 33.43 -13.62 -12.51
C LEU A 404 33.87 -12.16 -12.45
N LEU A 405 35.15 -11.88 -12.72
CA LEU A 405 35.61 -10.49 -12.77
C LEU A 405 34.83 -9.67 -13.78
N GLY A 406 34.46 -10.27 -14.91
CA GLY A 406 33.63 -9.59 -15.90
C GLY A 406 32.21 -9.29 -15.41
N VAL A 407 31.61 -10.16 -14.60
CA VAL A 407 30.33 -9.89 -13.93
C VAL A 407 30.47 -8.80 -12.87
N LEU A 408 31.53 -8.85 -12.06
CA LEU A 408 31.81 -7.79 -11.06
C LEU A 408 32.04 -6.43 -11.74
N ARG A 409 32.71 -6.41 -12.89
CA ARG A 409 32.83 -5.19 -13.70
C ARG A 409 31.47 -4.68 -14.13
N THR A 410 30.60 -5.56 -14.62
CA THR A 410 29.22 -5.20 -14.98
C THR A 410 28.45 -4.67 -13.77
N ALA A 411 28.71 -5.19 -12.56
CA ALA A 411 28.13 -4.71 -11.31
C ALA A 411 28.53 -3.26 -10.95
N THR A 412 29.66 -2.74 -11.48
CA THR A 412 30.03 -1.33 -11.35
C THR A 412 29.19 -0.39 -12.21
N GLN A 413 28.53 -0.92 -13.25
CA GLN A 413 27.71 -0.16 -14.19
C GLN A 413 26.21 -0.44 -14.05
N ARG A 414 25.83 -1.61 -13.52
CA ARG A 414 24.44 -2.05 -13.33
C ARG A 414 24.29 -2.77 -11.99
N ALA A 415 23.10 -2.73 -11.39
CA ALA A 415 22.86 -3.44 -10.13
C ALA A 415 22.82 -4.96 -10.39
N VAL A 416 23.58 -5.72 -9.60
CA VAL A 416 23.65 -7.19 -9.63
C VAL A 416 23.47 -7.68 -8.20
N ALA A 417 22.77 -8.79 -8.03
CA ALA A 417 22.59 -9.51 -6.76
C ALA A 417 23.14 -10.93 -6.89
N PHE A 418 23.49 -11.53 -5.76
CA PHE A 418 23.90 -12.93 -5.67
C PHE A 418 22.88 -13.70 -4.85
N ASP A 419 22.22 -14.69 -5.44
CA ASP A 419 21.32 -15.58 -4.75
C ASP A 419 22.13 -16.73 -4.12
N ARG A 420 22.23 -16.73 -2.78
CA ARG A 420 22.93 -17.77 -2.02
C ARG A 420 22.27 -19.15 -2.09
N GLY A 421 20.97 -19.22 -2.37
CA GLY A 421 20.24 -20.49 -2.49
C GLY A 421 20.56 -21.22 -3.78
N THR A 422 20.71 -20.48 -4.88
CA THR A 422 21.04 -21.03 -6.21
C THR A 422 22.52 -20.89 -6.57
N GLY A 423 23.28 -20.06 -5.85
CA GLY A 423 24.68 -19.73 -6.13
C GLY A 423 24.87 -18.90 -7.40
N ARG A 424 23.84 -18.17 -7.86
CA ARG A 424 23.84 -17.47 -9.14
C ARG A 424 23.85 -15.95 -8.97
N PHE A 425 24.50 -15.28 -9.92
CA PHE A 425 24.40 -13.84 -10.07
C PHE A 425 23.21 -13.50 -10.95
N GLU A 426 22.40 -12.55 -10.50
CA GLU A 426 21.24 -12.05 -11.22
C GLU A 426 21.32 -10.53 -11.29
N MET A 427 20.88 -9.95 -12.39
CA MET A 427 20.67 -8.51 -12.51
C MET A 427 19.65 -8.13 -11.44
N ALA A 428 20.08 -7.32 -10.47
CA ALA A 428 19.19 -6.88 -9.42
C ALA A 428 18.12 -6.00 -10.07
N ARG A 429 16.85 -6.35 -9.83
CA ARG A 429 15.75 -5.47 -10.23
C ARG A 429 15.94 -4.14 -9.51
N GLY A 430 15.97 -3.05 -10.27
CA GLY A 430 15.94 -1.70 -9.68
C GLY A 430 14.72 -1.55 -8.79
N GLY A 431 14.77 -0.59 -7.86
CA GLY A 431 13.59 -0.30 -7.03
C GLY A 431 12.36 0.05 -7.88
N TYR A 432 11.19 -0.07 -7.28
CA TYR A 432 9.92 0.29 -7.92
C TYR A 432 9.84 1.80 -8.17
N ARG A 433 9.05 2.21 -9.16
CA ARG A 433 9.03 3.61 -9.65
C ARG A 433 7.81 4.41 -9.18
N GLY A 434 6.95 3.77 -8.40
CA GLY A 434 5.81 4.34 -7.74
C GLY A 434 5.07 3.29 -6.92
N PHE A 435 3.87 3.66 -6.46
CA PHE A 435 3.00 2.78 -5.71
C PHE A 435 1.53 3.18 -5.92
N ARG A 436 0.64 2.22 -5.65
CA ARG A 436 -0.79 2.43 -5.53
C ARG A 436 -1.20 1.96 -4.14
N LEU A 437 -1.64 2.92 -3.32
CA LEU A 437 -2.00 2.70 -1.93
C LEU A 437 -3.47 3.06 -1.75
N TYR A 438 -4.20 2.22 -1.01
CA TYR A 438 -5.55 2.55 -0.53
C TYR A 438 -5.57 2.48 1.00
N ALA A 439 -6.14 3.51 1.60
CA ALA A 439 -6.48 3.50 3.00
C ALA A 439 -7.61 2.49 3.29
N GLN A 440 -7.63 1.95 4.51
CA GLN A 440 -8.68 1.03 4.97
C GLN A 440 -10.03 1.77 5.04
N GLY A 441 -10.03 2.97 5.63
CA GLY A 441 -11.16 3.89 5.63
C GLY A 441 -10.78 5.28 5.14
N ILE A 442 -11.80 6.08 4.80
CA ILE A 442 -11.62 7.48 4.38
C ILE A 442 -10.95 8.33 5.47
N ASP A 443 -11.16 7.99 6.74
CA ASP A 443 -10.61 8.74 7.87
C ASP A 443 -9.11 8.50 8.10
N ASP A 444 -8.56 7.42 7.55
CA ASP A 444 -7.13 7.11 7.65
C ASP A 444 -6.30 7.88 6.61
N VAL A 445 -6.94 8.37 5.54
CA VAL A 445 -6.30 9.05 4.41
C VAL A 445 -5.48 10.28 4.84
N PRO A 446 -6.00 11.24 5.64
CA PRO A 446 -5.21 12.40 6.05
C PRO A 446 -3.98 12.03 6.89
N GLY A 447 -4.11 11.03 7.77
CA GLY A 447 -3.00 10.55 8.60
C GLY A 447 -1.88 9.94 7.77
N LEU A 448 -2.22 9.08 6.81
CA LEU A 448 -1.27 8.47 5.88
C LEU A 448 -0.64 9.52 4.96
N TYR A 449 -1.42 10.46 4.44
CA TYR A 449 -0.93 11.57 3.62
C TYR A 449 0.15 12.38 4.35
N HIS A 450 -0.11 12.81 5.59
CA HIS A 450 0.84 13.59 6.37
C HIS A 450 2.09 12.79 6.75
N ARG A 451 1.95 11.48 7.03
CA ARG A 451 3.08 10.60 7.32
C ARG A 451 4.00 10.44 6.11
N LEU A 452 3.45 10.21 4.92
CA LEU A 452 4.21 10.13 3.66
C LEU A 452 4.90 11.46 3.34
N LYS A 453 4.17 12.58 3.49
CA LYS A 453 4.73 13.92 3.30
C LYS A 453 5.85 14.23 4.29
N GLY A 454 5.73 13.78 5.55
CA GLY A 454 6.76 13.90 6.57
C GLY A 454 8.04 13.10 6.25
N GLN A 455 7.94 12.04 5.46
CA GLN A 455 9.08 11.30 4.90
C GLN A 455 9.64 11.93 3.61
N GLY A 456 9.14 13.10 3.20
CA GLY A 456 9.55 13.78 1.97
C GLY A 456 8.97 13.15 0.70
N ILE A 457 7.87 12.39 0.81
CA ILE A 457 7.18 11.79 -0.33
C ILE A 457 5.96 12.65 -0.67
N GLU A 458 6.01 13.34 -1.81
CA GLU A 458 4.85 14.07 -2.32
C GLU A 458 3.83 13.08 -2.91
N VAL A 459 2.58 13.23 -2.51
CA VAL A 459 1.49 12.34 -2.90
C VAL A 459 0.25 13.14 -3.32
N ILE A 460 -0.57 12.52 -4.17
CA ILE A 460 -1.86 13.01 -4.62
C ILE A 460 -2.94 12.21 -3.89
N ALA A 461 -3.83 12.91 -3.17
CA ALA A 461 -5.00 12.38 -2.48
C ALA A 461 -6.02 13.50 -2.24
N GLU A 462 -7.31 13.16 -2.13
CA GLU A 462 -8.42 14.13 -1.93
C GLU A 462 -8.58 14.59 -0.46
N VAL A 463 -7.46 14.96 0.18
CA VAL A 463 -7.41 15.25 1.61
C VAL A 463 -8.27 16.46 1.99
N GLU A 464 -8.28 17.52 1.17
CA GLU A 464 -9.03 18.74 1.48
C GLU A 464 -10.54 18.49 1.58
N ALA A 465 -11.09 17.64 0.70
CA ALA A 465 -12.51 17.29 0.72
C ALA A 465 -12.86 16.51 2.01
N ILE A 466 -12.02 15.54 2.37
CA ILE A 466 -12.18 14.70 3.56
C ILE A 466 -12.10 15.55 4.83
N GLU A 467 -11.07 16.39 4.96
CA GLU A 467 -10.87 17.23 6.14
C GLU A 467 -12.00 18.24 6.35
N ARG A 468 -12.52 18.84 5.26
CA ARG A 468 -13.66 19.76 5.35
C ARG A 468 -14.89 19.08 5.95
N ILE A 469 -15.16 17.83 5.56
CA ILE A 469 -16.29 17.06 6.10
C ILE A 469 -16.05 16.67 7.56
N GLN A 470 -14.83 16.29 7.92
CA GLN A 470 -14.47 16.02 9.31
C GLN A 470 -14.57 17.27 10.21
N VAL A 471 -14.23 18.45 9.69
CA VAL A 471 -14.42 19.72 10.40
C VAL A 471 -15.91 20.02 10.57
N LEU A 472 -16.71 19.80 9.53
CA LEU A 472 -18.17 19.99 9.57
C LEU A 472 -18.82 19.04 10.58
N ASP A 473 -18.52 17.74 10.57
CA ASP A 473 -19.04 16.78 11.54
C ASP A 473 -18.66 17.15 12.98
N ARG A 474 -17.40 17.50 13.22
CA ARG A 474 -16.95 17.96 14.55
C ARG A 474 -17.67 19.23 14.98
N GLY A 475 -17.87 20.19 14.07
CA GLY A 475 -18.62 21.42 14.32
C GLY A 475 -20.08 21.15 14.69
N LEU A 476 -20.78 20.36 13.88
CA LEU A 476 -22.17 19.97 14.11
C LEU A 476 -22.32 19.16 15.40
N THR A 477 -21.37 18.28 15.71
CA THR A 477 -21.34 17.53 16.98
C THR A 477 -21.22 18.47 18.19
N ARG A 478 -20.34 19.47 18.12
CA ARG A 478 -20.20 20.47 19.20
C ARG A 478 -21.48 21.29 19.37
N LEU A 479 -22.06 21.77 18.27
CA LEU A 479 -23.30 22.53 18.28
C LEU A 479 -24.45 21.69 18.87
N PHE A 480 -24.57 20.43 18.45
CA PHE A 480 -25.54 19.49 19.00
C PHE A 480 -25.40 19.37 20.52
N TRP A 481 -24.19 19.14 21.04
CA TRP A 481 -23.99 19.01 22.49
C TRP A 481 -24.30 20.29 23.26
N LEU A 482 -24.00 21.48 22.69
CA LEU A 482 -24.36 22.75 23.31
C LEU A 482 -25.88 22.92 23.41
N ILE A 483 -26.62 22.65 22.33
CA ILE A 483 -28.08 22.75 22.30
C ILE A 483 -28.70 21.65 23.18
N ALA A 484 -28.18 20.43 23.14
CA ALA A 484 -28.62 19.33 23.98
C ALA A 484 -28.48 19.67 25.47
N LEU A 485 -27.33 20.23 25.87
CA LEU A 485 -27.08 20.63 27.24
C LEU A 485 -28.00 21.80 27.66
N LEU A 486 -28.18 22.81 26.81
CA LEU A 486 -29.14 23.90 27.04
C LEU A 486 -30.57 23.39 27.21
N GLY A 487 -31.01 22.51 26.31
CA GLY A 487 -32.33 21.86 26.36
C GLY A 487 -32.49 20.98 27.59
N LEU A 488 -31.44 20.27 27.99
CA LEU A 488 -31.43 19.44 29.20
C LEU A 488 -31.64 20.28 30.46
N PHE A 489 -30.88 21.37 30.61
CA PHE A 489 -31.00 22.28 31.74
C PHE A 489 -32.36 22.99 31.75
N GLY A 490 -32.79 23.51 30.60
CA GLY A 490 -34.09 24.16 30.46
C GLY A 490 -35.26 23.22 30.77
N GLY A 491 -35.26 22.03 30.18
CA GLY A 491 -36.29 21.02 30.39
C GLY A 491 -36.33 20.52 31.84
N THR A 492 -35.17 20.28 32.45
CA THR A 492 -35.08 19.88 33.87
C THR A 492 -35.58 20.99 34.78
N ALA A 493 -35.20 22.25 34.54
CA ALA A 493 -35.66 23.39 35.33
C ALA A 493 -37.18 23.58 35.25
N VAL A 494 -37.77 23.45 34.05
CA VAL A 494 -39.23 23.52 33.85
C VAL A 494 -39.94 22.38 34.58
N LEU A 495 -39.42 21.15 34.50
CA LEU A 495 -39.98 20.00 35.22
C LEU A 495 -39.91 20.21 36.73
N VAL A 496 -38.75 20.61 37.28
CA VAL A 496 -38.58 20.87 38.71
C VAL A 496 -39.52 21.98 39.18
N ALA A 497 -39.56 23.13 38.49
CA ALA A 497 -40.41 24.25 38.86
C ALA A 497 -41.90 23.88 38.84
N SER A 498 -42.32 23.10 37.84
CA SER A 498 -43.72 22.71 37.68
C SER A 498 -44.15 21.64 38.68
N LEU A 499 -43.32 20.63 38.93
CA LEU A 499 -43.58 19.62 39.97
C LEU A 499 -43.57 20.25 41.36
N TYR A 500 -42.66 21.19 41.60
CA TYR A 500 -42.64 21.98 42.83
C TYR A 500 -43.94 22.75 43.03
N ALA A 501 -44.39 23.50 42.01
CA ALA A 501 -45.65 24.24 42.07
C ALA A 501 -46.87 23.32 42.27
N ALA A 502 -46.87 22.12 41.66
CA ALA A 502 -47.94 21.13 41.83
C ALA A 502 -48.00 20.57 43.26
N VAL A 503 -46.84 20.34 43.90
CA VAL A 503 -46.76 19.91 45.29
C VAL A 503 -47.23 21.00 46.24
N GLU A 504 -46.78 22.25 46.05
CA GLU A 504 -47.13 23.37 46.92
C GLU A 504 -48.64 23.64 46.94
N ARG A 505 -49.28 23.64 45.76
CA ARG A 505 -50.74 23.80 45.63
C ARG A 505 -51.54 22.72 46.37
N ARG A 506 -50.93 21.55 46.61
CA ARG A 506 -51.58 20.39 47.23
C ARG A 506 -51.04 20.06 48.61
N ARG A 507 -50.30 20.99 49.22
CA ARG A 507 -49.80 20.90 50.60
C ARG A 507 -50.90 20.57 51.60
N ARG A 508 -52.11 21.16 51.44
CA ARG A 508 -53.29 20.88 52.26
C ARG A 508 -53.85 19.48 52.08
N ASP A 509 -54.13 19.06 50.85
CA ASP A 509 -54.69 17.73 50.54
C ASP A 509 -53.76 16.60 51.04
N LEU A 510 -52.45 16.76 50.84
CA LEU A 510 -51.43 15.82 51.30
C LEU A 510 -51.31 15.80 52.84
N GLY A 511 -51.54 16.94 53.50
CA GLY A 511 -51.63 17.05 54.95
C GLY A 511 -52.82 16.27 55.52
N VAL A 512 -54.00 16.39 54.89
CA VAL A 512 -55.22 15.66 55.28
C VAL A 512 -55.06 14.15 55.08
N LEU A 513 -54.45 13.71 53.97
CA LEU A 513 -54.14 12.30 53.75
C LEU A 513 -53.21 11.72 54.83
N ARG A 514 -52.25 12.50 55.32
CA ARG A 514 -51.39 12.09 56.45
C ARG A 514 -52.15 11.95 57.77
N LEU A 515 -53.15 12.78 58.01
CA LEU A 515 -54.02 12.69 59.20
C LEU A 515 -54.94 11.45 59.16
N LEU A 516 -55.32 11.01 57.96
CA LEU A 516 -56.11 9.78 57.72
C LEU A 516 -55.28 8.49 57.80
N GLY A 517 -53.99 8.56 58.19
CA GLY A 517 -53.14 7.38 58.44
C GLY A 517 -52.25 6.94 57.28
N PHE A 518 -52.13 7.73 56.20
CA PHE A 518 -51.17 7.41 55.14
C PHE A 518 -49.72 7.60 55.60
N ALA A 519 -48.91 6.54 55.49
CA ALA A 519 -47.49 6.59 55.84
C ALA A 519 -46.68 7.56 54.96
N ARG A 520 -45.61 8.16 55.53
CA ARG A 520 -44.68 9.10 54.83
C ARG A 520 -44.17 8.59 53.49
N ARG A 521 -44.04 7.27 53.31
CA ARG A 521 -43.63 6.63 52.07
C ARG A 521 -44.61 6.86 50.91
N HIS A 522 -45.91 6.90 51.15
CA HIS A 522 -46.91 7.08 50.08
C HIS A 522 -46.92 8.51 49.53
N VAL A 523 -46.71 9.51 50.40
CA VAL A 523 -46.57 10.93 50.02
C VAL A 523 -45.29 11.16 49.21
N PHE A 524 -44.24 10.38 49.46
CA PHE A 524 -42.97 10.46 48.73
C PHE A 524 -43.04 9.87 47.31
N PHE A 525 -43.71 8.72 47.12
CA PHE A 525 -43.77 8.06 45.80
C PHE A 525 -44.74 8.73 44.81
N PHE A 526 -45.68 9.55 45.29
CA PHE A 526 -46.70 10.17 44.45
C PHE A 526 -46.11 11.17 43.41
N PRO A 527 -45.26 12.16 43.80
CA PRO A 527 -44.62 13.07 42.82
C PRO A 527 -43.68 12.35 41.85
N ILE A 528 -43.02 11.27 42.31
CA ILE A 528 -42.13 10.46 41.48
C ILE A 528 -42.91 9.74 40.37
N ALA A 529 -44.03 9.10 40.71
CA ALA A 529 -44.89 8.44 39.74
C ALA A 529 -45.48 9.45 38.73
N GLN A 530 -45.91 10.62 39.21
CA GLN A 530 -46.45 11.68 38.37
C GLN A 530 -45.42 12.24 37.39
N GLY A 531 -44.22 12.57 37.86
CA GLY A 531 -43.15 13.09 37.01
C GLY A 531 -42.67 12.07 35.98
N LEU A 532 -42.60 10.78 36.34
CA LEU A 532 -42.25 9.71 35.40
C LEU A 532 -43.32 9.52 34.32
N MET A 533 -44.61 9.63 34.65
CA MET A 533 -45.70 9.57 33.68
C MET A 533 -45.70 10.77 32.74
N ILE A 534 -45.48 11.98 33.25
CA ILE A 534 -45.35 13.19 32.41
C ILE A 534 -44.14 13.03 31.47
N ALA A 535 -43.01 12.54 31.96
CA ALA A 535 -41.82 12.29 31.15
C ALA A 535 -42.06 11.25 30.06
N ALA A 536 -42.75 10.14 30.37
CA ALA A 536 -43.12 9.13 29.39
C ALA A 536 -44.06 9.69 28.30
N LEU A 537 -45.08 10.47 28.69
CA LEU A 537 -46.00 11.12 27.75
C LEU A 537 -45.30 12.17 26.89
N GLY A 538 -44.41 12.98 27.47
CA GLY A 538 -43.63 13.97 26.74
C GLY A 538 -42.58 13.34 25.82
N LEU A 539 -41.98 12.21 26.19
CA LEU A 539 -41.16 11.40 25.29
C LEU A 539 -41.99 10.90 24.11
N ALA A 540 -43.16 10.30 24.35
CA ALA A 540 -44.03 9.81 23.29
C ALA A 540 -44.46 10.94 22.33
N ALA A 541 -44.86 12.10 22.87
CA ALA A 541 -45.19 13.27 22.08
C ALA A 541 -43.97 13.84 21.33
N GLY A 542 -42.80 13.86 21.97
CA GLY A 542 -41.53 14.30 21.36
C GLY A 542 -41.10 13.41 20.18
N PHE A 543 -41.17 12.09 20.33
CA PHE A 543 -40.93 11.14 19.25
C PHE A 543 -41.97 11.25 18.13
N GLY A 544 -43.24 11.47 18.47
CA GLY A 544 -44.29 11.72 17.48
C GLY A 544 -44.04 13.00 16.68
N GLY A 545 -43.64 14.08 17.36
CA GLY A 545 -43.22 15.34 16.73
C GLY A 545 -41.99 15.17 15.85
N TYR A 546 -40.98 14.43 16.31
CA TYR A 546 -39.82 14.08 15.52
C TYR A 546 -40.21 13.29 14.26
N ALA A 547 -41.04 12.24 14.38
CA ALA A 547 -41.44 11.42 13.25
C ALA A 547 -42.21 12.23 12.20
N ALA A 548 -43.13 13.10 12.64
CA ALA A 548 -43.85 14.00 11.75
C ALA A 548 -42.91 14.95 11.00
N LEU A 549 -41.97 15.60 11.72
CA LEU A 549 -41.05 16.55 11.11
C LEU A 549 -40.01 15.85 10.22
N ALA A 550 -39.47 14.70 10.64
CA ALA A 550 -38.54 13.89 9.85
C ALA A 550 -39.19 13.40 8.55
N ALA A 551 -40.45 12.93 8.60
CA ALA A 551 -41.20 12.57 7.40
C ALA A 551 -41.41 13.77 6.47
N THR A 552 -41.71 14.95 7.03
CA THR A 552 -41.88 16.18 6.25
C THR A 552 -40.58 16.58 5.56
N ILE A 553 -39.46 16.55 6.28
CA ILE A 553 -38.12 16.86 5.74
C ILE A 553 -37.75 15.86 4.65
N ASN A 554 -37.82 14.55 4.93
CA ASN A 554 -37.41 13.53 3.96
C ASN A 554 -38.28 13.55 2.70
N HIS A 555 -39.57 13.89 2.80
CA HIS A 555 -40.44 14.04 1.64
C HIS A 555 -40.16 15.33 0.86
N ALA A 556 -39.93 16.45 1.55
CA ALA A 556 -39.63 17.74 0.91
C ALA A 556 -38.32 17.70 0.10
N PHE A 557 -37.34 16.92 0.56
CA PHE A 557 -36.03 16.78 -0.09
C PHE A 557 -35.85 15.46 -0.85
N ALA A 558 -36.93 14.73 -1.12
CA ALA A 558 -36.89 13.42 -1.77
C ALA A 558 -36.24 13.45 -3.18
N SER A 559 -36.27 14.60 -3.86
CA SER A 559 -35.65 14.75 -5.19
C SER A 559 -34.11 14.82 -5.17
N GLU A 560 -33.50 15.06 -4.00
CA GLU A 560 -32.03 15.18 -3.85
C GLU A 560 -31.38 13.91 -3.25
N LEU A 561 -32.21 12.95 -2.85
CA LEU A 561 -31.81 11.70 -2.19
C LEU A 561 -31.75 10.54 -3.19
N ALA A 562 -30.71 9.72 -3.08
CA ALA A 562 -30.65 8.44 -3.78
C ALA A 562 -31.60 7.42 -3.12
N PRO A 563 -31.99 6.33 -3.83
CA PRO A 563 -32.85 5.30 -3.25
C PRO A 563 -32.25 4.70 -1.98
N GLY A 564 -32.91 4.89 -0.83
CA GLY A 564 -32.46 4.38 0.47
C GLY A 564 -31.76 5.41 1.37
N GLU A 565 -31.40 6.59 0.83
CA GLU A 565 -30.86 7.69 1.62
C GLU A 565 -32.00 8.46 2.33
N ALA A 566 -31.69 9.04 3.50
CA ALA A 566 -32.60 9.96 4.16
C ALA A 566 -31.83 11.02 4.96
N PHE A 567 -32.22 12.29 4.78
CA PHE A 567 -31.57 13.42 5.44
C PHE A 567 -31.78 13.46 6.95
N CYS A 568 -32.94 13.01 7.43
CA CYS A 568 -33.27 13.00 8.85
C CYS A 568 -33.58 11.58 9.32
N VAL A 569 -32.59 10.91 9.90
CA VAL A 569 -32.72 9.55 10.46
C VAL A 569 -32.04 9.47 11.81
N LEU A 570 -32.78 9.02 12.81
CA LEU A 570 -32.26 8.81 14.15
C LEU A 570 -31.59 7.42 14.25
N PRO A 571 -30.32 7.32 14.66
CA PRO A 571 -29.69 6.02 14.77
C PRO A 571 -30.30 5.22 15.92
N GLY A 572 -30.73 3.99 15.63
CA GLY A 572 -31.37 3.08 16.58
C GLY A 572 -30.65 2.95 17.94
N PRO A 573 -29.31 2.87 18.01
CA PRO A 573 -28.58 2.76 19.27
C PRO A 573 -28.72 3.95 20.23
N TYR A 574 -28.98 5.17 19.72
CA TYR A 574 -29.10 6.36 20.58
C TYR A 574 -30.49 6.54 21.18
N VAL A 575 -31.51 5.90 20.61
CA VAL A 575 -32.90 5.93 21.11
C VAL A 575 -33.02 5.49 22.57
N PRO A 576 -32.53 4.30 22.98
CA PRO A 576 -32.64 3.86 24.36
C PRO A 576 -31.86 4.75 25.32
N VAL A 577 -30.68 5.24 24.90
CA VAL A 577 -29.87 6.17 25.70
C VAL A 577 -30.66 7.44 26.00
N PHE A 578 -31.31 8.03 25.00
CA PHE A 578 -32.12 9.24 25.15
C PHE A 578 -33.35 9.03 26.05
N CYS A 579 -34.04 7.89 25.90
CA CYS A 579 -35.17 7.53 26.77
C CYS A 579 -34.72 7.38 28.22
N LEU A 580 -33.63 6.66 28.46
CA LEU A 580 -33.11 6.41 29.82
C LEU A 580 -32.62 7.69 30.49
N THR A 581 -31.89 8.55 29.78
CA THR A 581 -31.42 9.83 30.34
C THR A 581 -32.57 10.76 30.69
N THR A 582 -33.59 10.86 29.83
CA THR A 582 -34.79 11.67 30.08
C THR A 582 -35.57 11.15 31.29
N LEU A 583 -35.79 9.84 31.38
CA LEU A 583 -36.47 9.21 32.52
C LEU A 583 -35.67 9.37 33.82
N ALA A 584 -34.34 9.24 33.77
CA ALA A 584 -33.47 9.42 34.92
C ALA A 584 -33.52 10.87 35.43
N LEU A 585 -33.46 11.85 34.54
CA LEU A 585 -33.56 13.27 34.92
C LEU A 585 -34.94 13.62 35.47
N ALA A 586 -36.00 13.09 34.86
CA ALA A 586 -37.35 13.24 35.40
C ALA A 586 -37.47 12.63 36.80
N ALA A 587 -36.88 11.46 37.03
CA ALA A 587 -36.84 10.81 38.34
C ALA A 587 -36.07 11.67 39.36
N LEU A 588 -34.91 12.22 38.99
CA LEU A 588 -34.11 13.10 39.86
C LEU A 588 -34.85 14.40 40.20
N ALA A 589 -35.45 15.06 39.21
CA ALA A 589 -36.27 16.24 39.38
C ALA A 589 -37.46 15.98 40.32
N SER A 590 -38.13 14.84 40.13
CA SER A 590 -39.25 14.42 40.95
C SER A 590 -38.82 14.00 42.36
N LEU A 591 -37.62 13.44 42.53
CA LEU A 591 -37.04 13.11 43.82
C LEU A 591 -36.80 14.37 44.66
N ALA A 592 -36.28 15.43 44.03
CA ALA A 592 -36.09 16.73 44.68
C ALA A 592 -37.43 17.33 45.16
N ALA A 593 -38.47 17.26 44.34
CA ALA A 593 -39.82 17.68 44.71
C ALA A 593 -40.42 16.79 45.83
N ALA A 594 -40.24 15.47 45.75
CA ALA A 594 -40.75 14.51 46.71
C ALA A 594 -40.08 14.64 48.09
N TRP A 595 -38.76 14.85 48.14
CA TRP A 595 -38.04 15.06 49.40
C TRP A 595 -38.59 16.28 50.13
N ARG A 596 -38.80 17.38 49.42
CA ARG A 596 -39.37 18.59 50.01
C ARG A 596 -40.82 18.42 50.48
N ALA A 597 -41.64 17.66 49.75
CA ALA A 597 -43.00 17.31 50.18
C ALA A 597 -43.04 16.58 51.53
N THR A 598 -42.01 15.77 51.84
CA THR A 598 -41.95 15.04 53.11
C THR A 598 -41.54 15.89 54.32
N CYS A 599 -40.90 17.04 54.09
CA CYS A 599 -40.50 17.99 55.13
C CYS A 599 -41.64 18.88 55.64
N ILE A 600 -42.84 18.76 55.04
CA ILE A 600 -44.02 19.53 55.45
C ILE A 600 -44.56 18.97 56.77
N ASP A 601 -44.66 19.81 57.80
CA ASP A 601 -45.22 19.44 59.10
C ASP A 601 -46.77 19.42 59.05
N PRO A 602 -47.43 18.29 59.39
CA PRO A 602 -48.89 18.22 59.45
C PRO A 602 -49.53 19.26 60.39
N ALA A 603 -48.80 19.69 61.43
CA ALA A 603 -49.31 20.64 62.42
C ALA A 603 -49.37 22.09 61.91
N GLU A 604 -48.52 22.48 60.95
CA GLU A 604 -48.56 23.81 60.33
C GLU A 604 -49.81 23.99 59.44
N VAL A 605 -50.23 22.92 58.76
CA VAL A 605 -51.35 22.95 57.80
C VAL A 605 -52.70 23.26 58.50
N ILE A 606 -52.83 22.93 59.79
CA ILE A 606 -54.02 23.21 60.61
C ILE A 606 -53.96 24.63 61.21
N ARG A 607 -52.77 25.22 61.38
CA ARG A 607 -52.59 26.55 61.98
C ARG A 607 -52.86 27.72 61.01
N GLU A 608 -52.80 27.50 59.71
CA GLU A 608 -53.16 28.51 58.68
C GLU A 608 -54.68 28.55 58.38
N GLN A 609 -55.53 28.31 59.38
CA GLN A 609 -56.99 28.47 59.32
C GLN A 609 -57.43 29.83 59.84
#